data_AF-A0AAE2DIS8-F1
#
_entry.id   AF-A0AAE2DIS8-F1
#
_cell.length_a   1.000
_cell.length_b   1.000
_cell.length_c   1.000
_cell.angle_alpha   90.00
_cell.angle_beta   90.00
_cell.angle_gamma   90.00
#
_symmetry.space_group_name_H-M   'P 1'
#
loop_
_entity.id
_entity.type
_entity.pdbx_description
1 polymer ?
#
loop_
_entity_poly.entity_id
_entity_poly.type
_entity_poly.pdbx_seq_one_letter_code
_entity_poly.pdbx_strand_id
1 'polypeptide(L)'
;MRYKFLLCIFMVICSGCAKDHVKPPANLSFVSVARERTLYDVRYQSDVDVLDLFDRGERKGMASGTLECALGDDEDFAVDKSMQFSALGLITSDKGQANKTGFSYLTSAFLIETSSDRSTDRNLSAAELNQLLSGKQQIPCKVVVTAYGYKPYYSNTMNLPVADLLREVNKP
;
A
#
# COMPACT_ATOMS: atom_id res chain seq x y z
N MET A 1 -0.62 -2.21 52.99
CA MET A 1 -1.77 -2.59 52.13
C MET A 1 -2.15 -1.54 51.06
N ARG A 2 -1.67 -0.29 51.13
CA ARG A 2 -2.02 0.79 50.17
C ARG A 2 -1.18 0.85 48.88
N TYR A 3 0.05 0.33 48.87
CA TYR A 3 0.92 0.40 47.68
C TYR A 3 0.52 -0.60 46.57
N LYS A 4 -0.04 -1.76 46.94
CA LYS A 4 -0.55 -2.76 45.98
C LYS A 4 -1.74 -2.23 45.19
N PHE A 5 -2.59 -1.40 45.80
CA PHE A 5 -3.73 -0.78 45.15
C PHE A 5 -3.30 0.34 44.18
N LEU A 6 -2.25 1.09 44.54
CA LEU A 6 -1.63 2.11 43.66
C LEU A 6 -0.96 1.48 42.42
N LEU A 7 -0.32 0.31 42.56
CA LEU A 7 0.26 -0.45 41.44
C LEU A 7 -0.82 -0.97 40.47
N CYS A 8 -1.97 -1.41 40.97
CA CYS A 8 -3.08 -1.84 40.13
C CYS A 8 -3.69 -0.68 39.32
N ILE A 9 -3.79 0.52 39.90
CA ILE A 9 -4.32 1.71 39.19
C ILE A 9 -3.34 2.19 38.10
N PHE A 10 -2.03 2.11 38.33
CA PHE A 10 -1.04 2.51 37.32
C PHE A 10 -0.98 1.54 36.12
N MET A 11 -1.28 0.25 36.32
CA MET A 11 -1.35 -0.73 35.21
C MET A 11 -2.57 -0.56 34.30
N VAL A 12 -3.66 0.06 34.75
CA VAL A 12 -4.89 0.23 33.94
C VAL A 12 -4.72 1.32 32.86
N ILE A 13 -3.76 2.23 33.00
CA ILE A 13 -3.57 3.39 32.09
C ILE A 13 -2.69 3.04 30.88
N CYS A 14 -2.04 1.88 30.85
CA CYS A 14 -1.22 1.43 29.72
C CYS A 14 -2.03 0.77 28.59
N SER A 15 -3.33 1.04 28.50
CA SER A 15 -4.14 0.69 27.33
C SER A 15 -3.78 1.66 26.20
N GLY A 16 -2.62 1.44 25.56
CA GLY A 16 -2.16 2.22 24.43
C GLY A 16 -3.03 2.00 23.20
N CYS A 17 -4.23 2.57 23.19
CA CYS A 17 -5.08 2.58 22.00
C CYS A 17 -4.39 3.45 20.94
N ALA A 18 -4.07 2.84 19.81
CA ALA A 18 -3.62 3.57 18.64
C ALA A 18 -4.73 4.53 18.19
N LYS A 19 -4.35 5.77 17.87
CA LYS A 19 -5.28 6.82 17.42
C LYS A 19 -5.81 6.49 16.03
N ASP A 20 -7.06 6.86 15.79
CA ASP A 20 -7.62 6.84 14.44
C ASP A 20 -7.05 7.99 13.61
N HIS A 21 -7.01 7.80 12.29
CA HIS A 21 -6.78 8.89 11.35
C HIS A 21 -8.04 9.73 11.23
N VAL A 22 -7.89 11.04 11.08
CA VAL A 22 -9.03 11.94 10.87
C VAL A 22 -9.45 11.98 9.40
N LYS A 23 -8.55 11.60 8.47
CA LYS A 23 -8.81 11.61 7.03
C LYS A 23 -9.62 10.36 6.63
N PRO A 24 -10.65 10.52 5.77
CA PRO A 24 -11.39 9.37 5.25
C PRO A 24 -10.50 8.49 4.35
N PRO A 25 -10.88 7.22 4.10
CA PRO A 25 -10.26 6.40 3.06
C PRO A 25 -10.33 7.10 1.70
N ALA A 26 -9.19 7.22 1.04
CA ALA A 26 -9.06 7.89 -0.25
C ALA A 26 -9.71 7.08 -1.38
N ASN A 27 -10.34 7.76 -2.32
CA ASN A 27 -10.69 7.19 -3.61
C ASN A 27 -9.53 7.36 -4.57
N LEU A 28 -9.01 6.22 -5.03
CA LEU A 28 -7.88 6.15 -5.93
C LEU A 28 -8.34 5.93 -7.36
N SER A 29 -7.70 6.60 -8.32
CA SER A 29 -7.96 6.44 -9.75
C SER A 29 -6.68 6.06 -10.49
N PHE A 30 -6.66 4.87 -11.09
CA PHE A 30 -5.54 4.41 -11.90
C PHE A 30 -5.32 5.34 -13.11
N VAL A 31 -4.05 5.62 -13.42
CA VAL A 31 -3.66 6.45 -14.57
C VAL A 31 -2.85 5.64 -15.57
N SER A 32 -1.76 5.01 -15.13
CA SER A 32 -0.92 4.19 -16.01
C SER A 32 -0.01 3.24 -15.24
N VAL A 33 0.52 2.26 -15.95
CA VAL A 33 1.65 1.44 -15.50
C VAL A 33 2.71 1.42 -16.61
N ALA A 34 3.97 1.49 -16.22
CA ALA A 34 5.11 1.40 -17.14
C ALA A 34 6.24 0.54 -16.54
N ARG A 35 6.86 -0.34 -17.33
CA ARG A 35 8.07 -1.06 -16.94
C ARG A 35 9.26 -0.10 -16.97
N GLU A 36 9.88 0.12 -15.83
CA GLU A 36 11.15 0.83 -15.68
C GLU A 36 12.20 -0.16 -15.17
N ARG A 37 13.03 -0.68 -16.09
CA ARG A 37 13.98 -1.77 -15.84
C ARG A 37 13.28 -3.01 -15.24
N THR A 38 13.46 -3.27 -13.95
CA THR A 38 12.90 -4.42 -13.22
C THR A 38 11.68 -4.03 -12.38
N LEU A 39 11.32 -2.75 -12.34
CA LEU A 39 10.20 -2.21 -11.56
C LEU A 39 9.04 -1.81 -12.47
N TYR A 40 7.87 -1.64 -11.85
CA TYR A 40 6.66 -1.22 -12.54
C TYR A 40 6.17 0.08 -11.91
N ASP A 41 6.32 1.15 -12.66
CA ASP A 41 5.88 2.50 -12.31
C ASP A 41 4.37 2.61 -12.45
N VAL A 42 3.65 2.49 -11.34
CA VAL A 42 2.20 2.67 -11.26
C VAL A 42 1.89 4.11 -10.89
N ARG A 43 1.15 4.79 -11.77
CA ARG A 43 0.66 6.15 -11.58
C ARG A 43 -0.83 6.14 -11.30
N TYR A 44 -1.23 6.95 -10.33
CA TYR A 44 -2.61 7.05 -9.90
C TYR A 44 -2.87 8.39 -9.22
N GLN A 45 -4.16 8.72 -9.09
CA GLN A 45 -4.64 9.94 -8.44
C GLN A 45 -5.41 9.60 -7.18
N SER A 46 -5.50 10.57 -6.28
CA SER A 46 -6.23 10.48 -5.01
C SER A 46 -7.00 11.76 -4.75
N ASP A 47 -8.18 11.63 -4.13
CA ASP A 47 -8.96 12.75 -3.60
C ASP A 47 -8.48 13.25 -2.23
N VAL A 48 -7.66 12.46 -1.53
CA VAL A 48 -7.04 12.78 -0.23
C VAL A 48 -5.52 12.85 -0.39
N ASP A 49 -4.86 13.80 0.29
CA ASP A 49 -3.40 13.82 0.38
C ASP A 49 -2.90 12.71 1.29
N VAL A 50 -2.67 11.52 0.74
CA VAL A 50 -2.20 10.36 1.50
C VAL A 50 -0.74 10.47 1.94
N LEU A 51 0.01 11.44 1.40
CA LEU A 51 1.37 11.76 1.88
C LEU A 51 1.36 12.81 3.01
N ASP A 52 0.28 13.56 3.21
CA ASP A 52 0.14 14.51 4.32
C ASP A 52 -1.10 14.20 5.18
N LEU A 53 -1.33 12.92 5.49
CA LEU A 53 -2.48 12.47 6.30
C LEU A 53 -2.54 13.11 7.70
N PHE A 54 -1.41 13.59 8.22
CA PHE A 54 -1.29 14.15 9.56
C PHE A 54 -1.18 15.68 9.58
N ASP A 55 -1.32 16.34 8.43
CA ASP A 55 -1.23 17.80 8.27
C ASP A 55 0.07 18.39 8.87
N ARG A 56 1.20 17.70 8.63
CA ARG A 56 2.55 18.07 9.12
C ARG A 56 3.53 18.35 7.97
N GLY A 57 3.07 18.16 6.74
CA GLY A 57 3.84 18.17 5.51
C GLY A 57 4.16 16.76 5.01
N GLU A 58 4.52 16.67 3.73
CA GLU A 58 4.78 15.43 2.99
C GLU A 58 5.61 14.42 3.80
N ARG A 59 5.04 13.25 4.04
CA ARG A 59 5.56 12.09 4.77
C ARG A 59 5.86 12.30 6.26
N LYS A 60 5.62 13.49 6.83
CA LYS A 60 5.95 13.75 8.23
C LYS A 60 4.98 13.04 9.18
N GLY A 61 5.55 12.17 10.00
CA GLY A 61 4.81 11.33 10.95
C GLY A 61 4.46 9.94 10.41
N MET A 62 4.64 9.69 9.11
CA MET A 62 4.52 8.37 8.52
C MET A 62 5.73 7.51 8.90
N ALA A 63 5.49 6.25 9.27
CA ALA A 63 6.50 5.21 9.36
C ALA A 63 6.73 4.56 7.98
N SER A 64 5.65 4.25 7.27
CA SER A 64 5.68 3.78 5.88
C SER A 64 4.45 4.26 5.11
N GLY A 65 4.59 4.32 3.79
CA GLY A 65 3.48 4.53 2.86
C GLY A 65 3.75 3.73 1.60
N THR A 66 2.92 2.73 1.35
CA THR A 66 3.06 1.78 0.24
C THR A 66 1.80 1.76 -0.61
N LEU A 67 1.96 1.50 -1.90
CA LEU A 67 0.88 0.95 -2.72
C LEU A 67 1.09 -0.56 -2.75
N GLU A 68 0.05 -1.29 -2.40
CA GLU A 68 0.02 -2.75 -2.40
C GLU A 68 -1.08 -3.19 -3.36
N CYS A 69 -0.80 -4.21 -4.16
CA CYS A 69 -1.76 -4.80 -5.09
C CYS A 69 -1.75 -6.32 -4.95
N ALA A 70 -2.93 -6.95 -4.83
CA ALA A 70 -3.04 -8.39 -4.70
C ALA A 70 -2.98 -9.07 -6.09
N LEU A 71 -1.83 -9.66 -6.43
CA LEU A 71 -1.67 -10.35 -7.72
C LEU A 71 -2.37 -11.71 -7.73
N GLY A 72 -2.45 -12.35 -6.55
CA GLY A 72 -3.13 -13.63 -6.34
C GLY A 72 -4.61 -13.47 -5.94
N ASP A 73 -5.12 -14.43 -5.18
CA ASP A 73 -6.48 -14.41 -4.62
C ASP A 73 -6.51 -13.97 -3.14
N ASP A 74 -5.32 -13.78 -2.54
CA ASP A 74 -5.17 -13.23 -1.19
C ASP A 74 -5.28 -11.70 -1.23
N GLU A 75 -6.46 -11.20 -0.87
CA GLU A 75 -6.78 -9.77 -0.86
C GLU A 75 -6.83 -9.19 0.57
N ASP A 76 -6.09 -9.77 1.51
CA ASP A 76 -5.97 -9.24 2.87
C ASP A 76 -4.84 -8.20 2.98
N PHE A 77 -5.21 -6.92 2.91
CA PHE A 77 -4.31 -5.78 3.01
C PHE A 77 -3.88 -5.44 4.45
N ALA A 78 -4.26 -6.23 5.46
CA ALA A 78 -3.90 -5.93 6.83
C ALA A 78 -2.37 -5.98 7.03
N VAL A 79 -1.81 -4.96 7.68
CA VAL A 79 -0.34 -4.84 7.88
C VAL A 79 0.32 -5.97 8.68
N ASP A 80 -0.45 -6.77 9.42
CA ASP A 80 0.03 -7.96 10.15
C ASP A 80 -0.05 -9.24 9.29
N LYS A 81 -0.52 -9.11 8.05
CA LYS A 81 -0.56 -10.12 7.01
C LYS A 81 0.41 -9.75 5.90
N SER A 82 0.81 -10.76 5.16
CA SER A 82 1.64 -10.60 3.97
C SER A 82 0.99 -11.45 2.90
N MET A 83 0.59 -10.80 1.82
CA MET A 83 0.04 -11.46 0.65
C MET A 83 1.14 -12.28 -0.01
N GLN A 84 0.83 -13.54 -0.34
CA GLN A 84 1.80 -14.39 -1.01
C GLN A 84 2.26 -13.80 -2.34
N PHE A 85 1.36 -13.22 -3.14
CA PHE A 85 1.70 -12.64 -4.44
C PHE A 85 1.23 -11.19 -4.50
N SER A 86 2.16 -10.25 -4.57
CA SER A 86 1.83 -8.83 -4.51
C SER A 86 2.65 -7.96 -5.45
N ALA A 87 2.07 -6.82 -5.85
CA ALA A 87 2.85 -5.67 -6.30
C ALA A 87 3.03 -4.73 -5.11
N LEU A 88 4.27 -4.38 -4.77
CA LEU A 88 4.58 -3.58 -3.58
C LEU A 88 5.62 -2.51 -3.90
N GLY A 89 5.36 -1.28 -3.50
CA GLY A 89 6.33 -0.19 -3.59
C GLY A 89 5.99 1.01 -2.74
N LEU A 90 6.98 1.88 -2.50
CA LEU A 90 6.79 3.12 -1.75
C LEU A 90 6.09 4.19 -2.59
N ILE A 91 5.14 4.89 -1.97
CA ILE A 91 4.42 5.99 -2.61
C ILE A 91 5.25 7.27 -2.60
N THR A 92 5.26 7.96 -3.73
CA THR A 92 5.94 9.27 -3.92
C THR A 92 5.00 10.23 -4.64
N SER A 93 5.18 11.53 -4.44
CA SER A 93 4.44 12.56 -5.16
C SER A 93 4.87 12.60 -6.63
N ASP A 94 3.91 12.50 -7.56
CA ASP A 94 4.18 12.65 -9.00
C ASP A 94 4.06 14.13 -9.40
N LYS A 95 5.14 14.89 -9.14
CA LYS A 95 5.21 16.33 -9.42
C LYS A 95 5.25 16.66 -10.93
N GLY A 96 5.44 15.65 -11.79
CA GLY A 96 5.49 15.81 -13.25
C GLY A 96 4.12 15.84 -13.92
N GLN A 97 3.08 15.30 -13.27
CA GLN A 97 1.69 15.39 -13.69
C GLN A 97 0.89 16.27 -12.73
N ALA A 98 1.05 17.58 -12.86
CA ALA A 98 0.23 18.55 -12.14
C ALA A 98 -1.22 18.47 -12.65
N ASN A 99 -2.05 17.68 -11.99
CA ASN A 99 -3.49 17.69 -12.25
C ASN A 99 -4.17 18.80 -11.42
N LYS A 100 -5.17 19.47 -11.99
CA LYS A 100 -5.85 20.60 -11.33
C LYS A 100 -6.81 20.16 -10.22
N THR A 101 -7.13 18.87 -10.14
CA THR A 101 -8.11 18.30 -9.21
C THR A 101 -7.55 16.98 -8.65
N GLY A 102 -7.06 17.01 -7.41
CA GLY A 102 -6.54 15.83 -6.69
C GLY A 102 -5.01 15.77 -6.58
N PHE A 103 -4.53 14.72 -5.92
CA PHE A 103 -3.11 14.47 -5.65
C PHE A 103 -2.60 13.34 -6.55
N SER A 104 -1.51 13.59 -7.27
CA SER A 104 -0.90 12.63 -8.18
C SER A 104 0.24 11.88 -7.48
N TYR A 105 0.26 10.55 -7.64
CA TYR A 105 1.28 9.69 -7.04
C TYR A 105 1.91 8.76 -8.05
N LEU A 106 3.16 8.42 -7.73
CA LEU A 106 3.96 7.41 -8.40
C LEU A 106 4.40 6.36 -7.37
N THR A 107 4.21 5.10 -7.71
CA THR A 107 4.86 3.98 -7.04
C THR A 107 5.66 3.16 -8.03
N SER A 108 6.95 3.02 -7.80
CA SER A 108 7.77 2.01 -8.48
C SER A 108 7.67 0.69 -7.70
N ALA A 109 6.88 -0.25 -8.21
CA ALA A 109 6.55 -1.49 -7.51
C ALA A 109 7.40 -2.68 -7.98
N PHE A 110 7.77 -3.53 -7.04
CA PHE A 110 8.22 -4.90 -7.33
C PHE A 110 6.99 -5.80 -7.51
N LEU A 111 7.08 -6.81 -8.37
CA LEU A 111 6.08 -7.88 -8.47
C LEU A 111 6.68 -9.14 -7.86
N ILE A 112 6.21 -9.51 -6.67
CA ILE A 112 6.90 -10.47 -5.81
C ILE A 112 6.03 -11.65 -5.39
N GLU A 113 6.70 -12.76 -5.10
CA GLU A 113 6.20 -13.80 -4.21
C GLU A 113 6.89 -13.67 -2.85
N THR A 114 6.11 -13.64 -1.78
CA THR A 114 6.57 -13.76 -0.39
C THR A 114 6.39 -15.20 0.08
N SER A 115 7.43 -15.76 0.71
CA SER A 115 7.38 -17.13 1.23
C SER A 115 6.31 -17.31 2.31
N SER A 116 5.78 -18.53 2.46
CA SER A 116 4.72 -18.83 3.44
C SER A 116 5.09 -18.50 4.90
N ASP A 117 6.38 -18.59 5.25
CA ASP A 117 6.93 -18.21 6.56
C ASP A 117 7.32 -16.72 6.66
N ARG A 118 7.10 -15.96 5.56
CA ARG A 118 7.37 -14.54 5.42
C ARG A 118 8.84 -14.15 5.62
N SER A 119 9.76 -15.09 5.42
CA SER A 119 11.19 -14.87 5.61
C SER A 119 11.90 -14.33 4.37
N THR A 120 11.32 -14.52 3.18
CA THR A 120 11.95 -14.15 1.90
C THR A 120 10.95 -13.65 0.88
N ASP A 121 11.40 -12.70 0.07
CA ASP A 121 10.71 -12.23 -1.13
C ASP A 121 11.52 -12.57 -2.38
N ARG A 122 10.85 -12.90 -3.47
CA ARG A 122 11.47 -13.06 -4.80
C ARG A 122 10.65 -12.35 -5.88
N ASN A 123 11.33 -11.84 -6.90
CA ASN A 123 10.64 -11.31 -8.07
C ASN A 123 10.01 -12.44 -8.89
N LEU A 124 8.77 -12.22 -9.33
CA LEU A 124 8.07 -13.09 -10.25
C LEU A 124 8.58 -12.90 -11.69
N SER A 125 8.77 -13.99 -12.42
CA SER A 125 9.09 -13.95 -13.84
C SER A 125 7.87 -13.58 -14.68
N ALA A 126 8.09 -13.17 -15.93
CA ALA A 126 6.99 -12.89 -16.86
C ALA A 126 6.09 -14.12 -17.07
N ALA A 127 6.65 -15.33 -17.16
CA ALA A 127 5.86 -16.55 -17.33
C ALA A 127 4.93 -16.81 -16.13
N GLU A 128 5.44 -16.64 -14.91
CA GLU A 128 4.66 -16.78 -13.68
C GLU A 128 3.56 -15.72 -13.59
N LEU A 129 3.86 -14.47 -13.94
CA LEU A 129 2.87 -13.38 -13.95
C LEU A 129 1.77 -13.62 -14.97
N ASN A 130 2.09 -14.09 -16.18
CA ASN A 130 1.08 -14.43 -17.18
C ASN A 130 0.16 -15.57 -16.70
N GLN A 131 0.71 -16.58 -16.02
CA GLN A 131 -0.08 -17.67 -15.46
C GLN A 131 -0.96 -17.19 -14.29
N LEU A 132 -0.37 -16.47 -13.34
CA LEU A 132 -1.03 -15.97 -12.14
C LEU A 132 -2.19 -15.02 -12.46
N LEU A 133 -2.01 -14.18 -13.48
CA LEU A 133 -3.00 -13.18 -13.88
C LEU A 133 -3.96 -13.67 -14.97
N SER A 134 -3.82 -14.93 -15.40
CA SER A 134 -4.66 -15.49 -16.46
C SER A 134 -6.13 -15.48 -16.05
N GLY A 135 -6.98 -14.92 -16.91
CA GLY A 135 -8.42 -14.79 -16.66
C GLY A 135 -8.83 -13.66 -15.70
N LYS A 136 -7.88 -12.99 -15.03
CA LYS A 136 -8.17 -11.80 -14.22
C LYS A 136 -8.31 -10.58 -15.14
N GLN A 137 -9.35 -9.78 -14.93
CA GLN A 137 -9.53 -8.51 -15.64
C GLN A 137 -8.84 -7.35 -14.90
N GLN A 138 -8.85 -7.40 -13.57
CA GLN A 138 -8.44 -6.32 -12.68
C GLN A 138 -7.71 -6.90 -11.47
N ILE A 139 -6.80 -6.12 -10.90
CA ILE A 139 -6.10 -6.41 -9.65
C ILE A 139 -6.47 -5.33 -8.63
N PRO A 140 -6.96 -5.68 -7.44
CA PRO A 140 -7.24 -4.68 -6.41
C PRO A 140 -5.94 -4.18 -5.81
N CYS A 141 -5.86 -2.86 -5.62
CA CYS A 141 -4.74 -2.17 -4.99
C CYS A 141 -5.24 -1.21 -3.91
N LYS A 142 -4.45 -1.03 -2.85
CA LYS A 142 -4.68 -0.02 -1.82
C LYS A 142 -3.40 0.70 -1.45
N VAL A 143 -3.55 1.98 -1.11
CA VAL A 143 -2.53 2.70 -0.37
C VAL A 143 -2.65 2.30 1.11
N VAL A 144 -1.53 1.86 1.67
CA VAL A 144 -1.39 1.51 3.09
C VAL A 144 -0.39 2.48 3.71
N VAL A 145 -0.82 3.19 4.76
CA VAL A 145 0.06 4.10 5.51
C VAL A 145 0.10 3.70 6.97
N THR A 146 1.30 3.55 7.50
CA THR A 146 1.52 3.31 8.93
C THR A 146 2.16 4.52 9.57
N ALA A 147 1.87 4.76 10.84
CA ALA A 147 2.45 5.83 11.63
C ALA A 147 2.48 5.44 13.11
N TYR A 148 3.53 5.83 13.82
CA TYR A 148 3.66 5.51 15.24
C TYR A 148 2.54 6.16 16.05
N GLY A 149 1.83 5.35 16.85
CA GLY A 149 0.72 5.81 17.69
C GLY A 149 -0.61 6.00 16.95
N TYR A 150 -0.70 5.60 15.67
CA TYR A 150 -1.93 5.57 14.90
C TYR A 150 -2.22 4.14 14.42
N LYS A 151 -3.49 3.82 14.17
CA LYS A 151 -3.87 2.61 13.45
C LYS A 151 -3.29 2.66 12.03
N PRO A 152 -3.23 1.57 11.27
CA PRO A 152 -2.92 1.65 9.84
C PRO A 152 -4.03 2.37 9.08
N TYR A 153 -3.66 3.19 8.10
CA TYR A 153 -4.58 3.83 7.16
C TYR A 153 -4.67 2.98 5.90
N TYR A 154 -5.90 2.83 5.38
CA TYR A 154 -6.16 2.12 4.14
C TYR A 154 -7.02 3.01 3.24
N SER A 155 -6.65 3.13 1.97
CA SER A 155 -7.54 3.71 0.95
C SER A 155 -8.71 2.79 0.63
N ASN A 156 -9.67 3.30 -0.13
CA ASN A 156 -10.57 2.44 -0.90
C ASN A 156 -9.78 1.68 -1.98
N THR A 157 -10.38 0.61 -2.49
CA THR A 157 -9.76 -0.22 -3.52
C THR A 157 -9.69 0.52 -4.85
N MET A 158 -8.48 0.63 -5.40
CA MET A 158 -8.23 0.95 -6.80
C MET A 158 -8.17 -0.35 -7.60
N ASN A 159 -8.72 -0.38 -8.81
CA ASN A 159 -8.58 -1.53 -9.69
C ASN A 159 -7.55 -1.24 -10.78
N LEU A 160 -6.44 -1.97 -10.76
CA LEU A 160 -5.39 -1.92 -11.79
C LEU A 160 -5.76 -2.88 -12.94
N PRO A 161 -5.88 -2.41 -14.20
CA PRO A 161 -6.20 -3.27 -15.33
C PRO A 161 -5.09 -4.29 -15.62
N VAL A 162 -5.42 -5.59 -15.60
CA VAL A 162 -4.44 -6.66 -15.85
C VAL A 162 -3.84 -6.56 -17.25
N ALA A 163 -4.64 -6.17 -18.24
CA ALA A 163 -4.16 -5.97 -19.61
C ALA A 163 -3.06 -4.91 -19.71
N ASP A 164 -3.14 -3.85 -18.88
CA ASP A 164 -2.11 -2.81 -18.85
C ASP A 164 -0.82 -3.32 -18.18
N LEU A 165 -0.94 -4.06 -17.08
CA LEU A 165 0.22 -4.67 -16.43
C LEU A 165 0.91 -5.69 -17.34
N LEU A 166 0.15 -6.62 -17.93
CA LEU A 166 0.71 -7.67 -18.78
C LEU A 166 1.36 -7.11 -20.05
N ARG A 167 0.86 -5.99 -20.58
CA ARG A 167 1.54 -5.29 -21.69
C ARG A 167 2.96 -4.85 -21.29
N GLU A 168 3.13 -4.35 -20.08
CA GLU A 168 4.42 -3.90 -19.56
C GLU A 168 5.34 -5.07 -19.17
N VAL A 169 4.78 -6.11 -18.56
CA VAL A 169 5.48 -7.36 -18.21
C VAL A 169 6.07 -8.03 -19.45
N ASN A 170 5.31 -8.06 -20.55
CA ASN A 170 5.68 -8.77 -21.78
C ASN A 170 6.48 -7.92 -22.78
N LYS A 171 6.97 -6.73 -22.38
CA LYS A 171 7.88 -5.96 -23.23
C LYS A 171 9.17 -6.76 -23.50
N PRO A 172 9.75 -6.66 -24.72
CA PRO A 172 11.00 -7.34 -25.06
C PRO A 172 12.19 -6.88 -24.21
#